data_AF-A0A484ZM96-F1
#
_entry.id   AF-A0A484ZM96-F1
#
_cell.length_a   1.000
_cell.length_b   1.000
_cell.length_c   1.000
_cell.angle_alpha   90.00
_cell.angle_beta   90.00
_cell.angle_gamma   90.00
#
_symmetry.space_group_name_H-M   'P 1'
#
loop_
_entity.id
_entity.type
_entity.pdbx_description
1 polymer ?
#
loop_
_entity_poly.entity_id
_entity_poly.type
_entity_poly.pdbx_seq_one_letter_code
_entity_poly.pdbx_strand_id
1 'polypeptide(L)' 'MKGPPPEQKKQLIEGVTQLLVDVLNKNPATTFVVIDEVETDNWGIGGVPVTELRKAK' A
#
# COMPACT_ATOMS: atom_id res chain seq x y z
N MET A 1 -10.06 7.27 3.83
CA MET A 1 -9.96 6.82 2.41
C MET A 1 -10.36 5.36 2.41
N LYS A 2 -11.38 4.93 1.65
CA LYS A 2 -11.69 3.50 1.63
C LYS A 2 -10.54 2.75 0.99
N GLY A 3 -9.98 1.76 1.69
CA GLY A 3 -8.93 0.90 1.16
C GLY A 3 -9.34 0.21 -0.14
N PRO A 4 -8.37 -0.25 -0.96
CA PRO A 4 -8.66 -1.00 -2.17
C PRO A 4 -9.56 -2.22 -1.89
N PRO A 5 -10.48 -2.57 -2.80
CA PRO A 5 -11.26 -3.81 -2.70
C PRO A 5 -10.34 -5.05 -2.68
N PRO A 6 -10.83 -6.19 -2.18
CA PRO A 6 -10.03 -7.42 -2.04
C PRO A 6 -9.29 -7.85 -3.32
N GLU A 7 -9.92 -7.73 -4.49
CA GLU A 7 -9.30 -8.09 -5.77
C GLU A 7 -8.07 -7.24 -6.09
N GLN A 8 -8.10 -5.94 -5.78
CA GLN A 8 -6.94 -5.07 -6.00
C GLN A 8 -5.82 -5.38 -5.00
N LYS A 9 -6.14 -5.73 -3.75
CA LYS A 9 -5.14 -6.21 -2.79
C LYS A 9 -4.45 -7.47 -3.28
N LYS A 10 -5.21 -8.41 -3.84
CA LYS A 10 -4.66 -9.63 -4.44
C LYS A 10 -3.71 -9.32 -5.59
N GLN A 11 -4.11 -8.44 -6.51
CA GLN A 11 -3.27 -8.00 -7.63
C GLN A 11 -1.97 -7.33 -7.15
N LEU A 12 -2.03 -6.51 -6.10
CA LEU A 12 -0.84 -5.89 -5.50
C LEU A 12 0.10 -6.94 -4.90
N ILE A 13 -0.42 -7.92 -4.15
CA ILE A 13 0.39 -8.99 -3.55
C ILE A 13 1.12 -9.80 -4.63
N GLU A 14 0.40 -10.18 -5.67
CA GLU A 14 0.95 -10.94 -6.80
C GLU A 14 2.02 -10.14 -7.54
N GLY A 15 1.71 -8.90 -7.92
CA GLY A 15 2.62 -8.05 -8.68
C GLY A 15 3.90 -7.71 -7.92
N VAL A 16 3.81 -7.39 -6.62
CA VAL A 16 5.00 -7.10 -5.80
C VAL A 16 5.85 -8.35 -5.62
N THR A 17 5.22 -9.51 -5.40
CA THR A 17 5.96 -10.79 -5.28
C THR A 17 6.73 -11.07 -6.57
N GLN A 18 6.09 -10.94 -7.74
CA GLN A 18 6.73 -11.16 -9.03
C GLN A 18 7.86 -10.16 -9.29
N LEU A 19 7.68 -8.89 -8.94
CA LEU A 19 8.73 -7.88 -9.10
C LEU A 19 10.01 -8.24 -8.32
N LEU A 20 9.86 -8.78 -7.11
CA LEU A 20 11.01 -9.22 -6.31
C LEU A 20 11.69 -10.46 -6.88
N VAL A 21 10.94 -11.34 -7.56
CA VAL A 21 11.51 -12.44 -8.36
C VAL A 21 12.34 -11.85 -9.50
N ASP A 22 11.76 -10.95 -10.30
CA ASP A 22 12.37 -10.46 -11.53
C ASP A 22 13.63 -9.63 -11.28
N VAL A 23 13.62 -8.77 -10.26
CA VAL A 23 14.73 -7.83 -10.00
C VAL A 23 15.80 -8.43 -9.09
N LEU A 24 15.39 -9.20 -8.08
CA LEU A 24 16.26 -9.64 -7.00
C LEU A 24 16.42 -11.16 -6.91
N ASN A 25 15.79 -11.92 -7.82
CA ASN A 25 15.78 -13.38 -7.84
C ASN A 25 15.38 -13.99 -6.48
N LYS A 26 14.38 -13.39 -5.81
CA LYS A 26 13.85 -13.89 -4.54
C LYS A 26 12.96 -15.11 -4.77
N ASN A 27 12.92 -16.01 -3.79
CA ASN A 27 11.98 -17.14 -3.81
C ASN A 27 10.57 -16.64 -3.46
N PRO A 28 9.58 -16.77 -4.36
CA PRO A 28 8.21 -16.32 -4.09
C PRO A 28 7.56 -17.10 -2.94
N ALA A 29 7.94 -18.37 -2.72
CA ALA A 29 7.36 -19.21 -1.66
C ALA A 29 7.72 -18.73 -0.24
N THR A 30 8.74 -17.87 -0.11
CA THR A 30 9.18 -17.29 1.16
C THR A 30 9.04 -15.77 1.16
N THR A 31 8.31 -15.20 0.20
CA THR A 31 8.07 -13.76 0.09
C THR A 31 6.72 -13.42 0.70
N PHE A 32 6.73 -12.50 1.65
CA PHE A 32 5.53 -12.04 2.34
C PHE A 32 5.26 -10.59 1.97
N VAL A 33 4.00 -10.30 1.65
CA VAL A 33 3.53 -8.94 1.37
C VAL A 33 2.50 -8.56 2.42
N VAL A 34 2.73 -7.44 3.11
CA VAL A 34 1.80 -6.87 4.08
C VAL A 34 1.28 -5.55 3.51
N ILE A 35 -0.04 -5.40 3.47
CA ILE A 35 -0.71 -4.15 3.06
C ILE A 35 -1.31 -3.54 4.32
N ASP A 36 -0.78 -2.39 4.73
CA ASP A 36 -1.29 -1.60 5.86
C ASP A 36 -2.05 -0.39 5.34
N GLU A 37 -3.25 -0.16 5.88
CA GLU A 37 -4.15 0.91 5.48
C GLU A 37 -4.32 1.89 6.63
N VAL A 38 -3.79 3.09 6.45
CA VAL A 38 -3.93 4.16 7.44
C VAL A 38 -4.97 5.17 6.99
N GLU A 39 -5.95 5.42 7.85
CA GLU A 39 -6.95 6.47 7.61
C GLU A 39 -6.29 7.84 7.53
N THR A 40 -6.82 8.71 6.66
CA THR A 40 -6.18 10.00 6.35
C THR A 40 -6.25 11.01 7.50
N ASP A 41 -7.12 10.78 8.48
CA ASP A 41 -7.16 11.54 9.73
C ASP A 41 -6.01 11.15 10.68
N ASN A 42 -5.49 9.93 10.53
CA ASN A 42 -4.39 9.38 11.32
C ASN A 42 -3.02 9.52 10.63
N TRP A 43 -2.97 10.16 9.46
CA TRP A 43 -1.74 10.38 8.69
C TRP A 43 -1.55 11.87 8.42
N GLY A 44 -0.43 12.45 8.87
CA GLY A 44 -0.19 13.89 8.80
C GLY A 44 1.07 14.27 8.02
N ILE A 45 1.06 15.47 7.42
CA ILE A 45 2.22 16.09 6.77
C ILE A 45 2.38 17.49 7.36
N GLY A 46 3.56 17.81 7.89
CA GLY A 46 3.81 19.12 8.51
C GLY A 46 2.93 19.44 9.73
N GLY A 47 2.44 18.41 10.43
CA GLY A 47 1.53 18.57 11.57
C GLY A 47 0.05 18.70 11.20
N VAL A 48 -0.32 18.60 9.92
CA VAL A 48 -1.70 18.71 9.45
C VAL A 48 -2.20 17.35 8.95
N PRO A 49 -3.38 16.86 9.39
CA PRO A 49 -3.98 15.63 8.86
C PRO A 49 -4.19 15.69 7.35
N VAL A 50 -3.94 14.58 6.65
CA VAL A 50 -4.08 14.51 5.19
C VAL A 50 -5.52 14.76 4.74
N THR A 51 -6.52 14.40 5.56
CA THR A 51 -7.92 14.73 5.27
C THR A 51 -8.13 16.24 5.12
N GLU A 52 -7.48 17.06 5.94
CA GLU A 52 -7.56 18.52 5.85
C GLU A 52 -6.82 19.04 4.61
N LEU A 53 -5.60 18.55 4.37
CA LEU A 53 -4.79 18.95 3.22
C LEU A 53 -5.49 18.68 1.87
N ARG A 54 -6.28 17.60 1.78
CA ARG A 54 -7.03 17.27 0.56
C ARG A 54 -8.23 18.18 0.29
N LYS A 55 -8.80 18.81 1.32
CA LYS A 55 -9.92 19.77 1.17
C LYS A 55 -9.46 21.16 0.73
N ALA A 56 -8.18 21.47 0.94
CA ALA A 56 -7.57 22.75 0.56
C ALA A 56 -7.13 22.81 -0.92
N LYS A 57 -7.32 21.71 -1.67
CA LYS A 57 -7.19 21.64 -3.14
C LYS A 57 -8.57 21.74 -3.78
#